data_AF-A0A3N5UAY3-F1
#
_entry.id   AF-A0A3N5UAY3-F1
#
_cell.length_a   1.000
_cell.length_b   1.000
_cell.length_c   1.000
_cell.angle_alpha   90.00
_cell.angle_beta   90.00
_cell.angle_gamma   90.00
#
_symmetry.space_group_name_H-M   'P 1'
#
loop_
_entity.id
_entity.type
_entity.pdbx_description
1 polymer ?
#
loop_
_entity_poly.entity_id
_entity_poly.type
_entity_poly.pdbx_seq_one_letter_code
_entity_poly.pdbx_strand_id
1 'polypeptide(L)'
;MGGLAAVTLRPNGFQSLIFGIGGAGRRMLERKAERVAALARINSASNGSISQGIVVGPVVGKEIDVISTNPHTLLVHNGSRRHFIRPRRRGGKLRFMIGGRVVYARVVDHPGYRGNPFLSDALRDAG
;
A
#
# COMPACT_ATOMS: atom_id res chain seq x y z
N MET A 1 -9.46 12.56 -5.26
CA MET A 1 -9.69 11.76 -4.05
C MET A 1 -8.66 10.65 -4.01
N GLY A 2 -7.62 10.79 -3.20
CA GLY A 2 -6.67 9.69 -2.95
C GLY A 2 -7.30 8.75 -1.94
N GLY A 3 -7.80 7.61 -2.38
CA GLY A 3 -8.22 6.55 -1.45
C GLY A 3 -7.00 6.04 -0.70
N LEU A 4 -7.15 5.80 0.61
CA LEU A 4 -6.13 5.07 1.37
C LEU A 4 -6.16 3.60 0.93
N ALA A 5 -5.00 2.97 0.81
CA ALA A 5 -4.94 1.53 0.61
C ALA A 5 -4.98 0.84 1.98
N ALA A 6 -5.86 -0.14 2.14
CA ALA A 6 -6.02 -0.87 3.39
C ALA A 6 -6.28 -2.36 3.14
N VAL A 7 -5.92 -3.17 4.13
CA VAL A 7 -6.33 -4.58 4.23
C VAL A 7 -6.98 -4.81 5.58
N THR A 8 -8.13 -5.49 5.56
CA THR A 8 -8.93 -5.77 6.75
C THR A 8 -8.68 -7.19 7.23
N LEU A 9 -8.32 -7.34 8.50
CA LEU A 9 -8.20 -8.62 9.17
C LEU A 9 -9.52 -8.97 9.85
N ARG A 10 -9.99 -10.19 9.61
CA ARG A 10 -11.17 -10.76 10.26
C ARG A 10 -10.80 -12.08 10.94
N PRO A 11 -11.31 -12.37 12.14
CA PRO A 11 -11.10 -13.64 12.81
C PRO A 11 -11.81 -14.76 12.05
N ASN A 12 -11.15 -15.90 11.93
CA ASN A 12 -11.75 -17.13 11.40
C ASN A 12 -12.69 -17.80 12.43
N GLY A 13 -13.29 -18.95 12.07
CA GLY A 13 -14.30 -19.63 12.90
C GLY A 13 -13.83 -19.95 14.32
N PHE A 14 -12.60 -20.46 14.47
CA PHE A 14 -12.01 -20.74 15.78
C PHE A 14 -11.65 -19.46 16.55
N GLN A 15 -11.07 -18.46 15.88
CA GLN A 15 -10.72 -17.18 16.50
C GLN A 15 -11.95 -16.39 16.97
N SER A 16 -13.08 -16.57 16.29
CA SER A 16 -14.36 -15.96 16.65
C SER A 16 -14.89 -16.45 18.00
N LEU A 17 -14.57 -17.69 18.40
CA LEU A 17 -14.91 -18.25 19.71
C LEU A 17 -14.06 -17.63 20.82
N ILE A 18 -12.75 -17.47 20.58
CA ILE A 18 -11.82 -16.87 21.55
C ILE A 18 -12.10 -15.38 21.77
N PHE A 19 -12.69 -14.70 20.78
CA PHE A 19 -13.02 -13.27 20.88
C PHE A 19 -13.98 -12.94 22.03
N GLY A 20 -14.84 -13.89 22.44
CA GLY A 20 -15.75 -13.72 23.58
C GLY A 20 -15.10 -13.91 24.95
N ILE A 21 -13.86 -14.40 25.03
CA ILE A 21 -13.20 -14.78 26.29
C ILE A 21 -12.15 -13.72 26.66
N GLY A 22 -12.47 -12.86 27.63
CA GLY A 22 -11.49 -12.04 28.38
C GLY A 22 -10.55 -11.16 27.55
N GLY A 23 -10.98 -10.71 26.37
CA GLY A 23 -10.16 -9.89 25.45
C GLY A 23 -9.01 -10.63 24.76
N ALA A 24 -8.91 -11.96 24.91
CA ALA A 24 -7.84 -12.75 24.30
C ALA A 24 -7.88 -12.71 22.78
N GLY A 25 -9.07 -12.80 22.17
CA GLY A 25 -9.22 -12.69 20.72
C GLY A 25 -8.85 -11.30 20.18
N ARG A 26 -9.15 -10.24 20.93
CA ARG A 26 -8.71 -8.88 20.59
C ARG A 26 -7.18 -8.77 20.58
N ARG A 27 -6.51 -9.21 21.64
CA ARG A 27 -5.04 -9.22 21.72
C ARG A 27 -4.39 -10.05 20.61
N MET A 28 -5.02 -11.17 20.24
CA MET A 28 -4.57 -12.00 19.13
C MET A 28 -4.70 -11.26 17.79
N LEU A 29 -5.85 -10.63 17.56
CA LEU A 29 -6.13 -9.87 16.33
C LEU A 29 -5.18 -8.67 16.18
N GLU A 30 -4.94 -7.92 17.26
CA GLU A 30 -3.98 -6.82 17.31
C GLU A 30 -2.55 -7.30 16.98
N ARG A 31 -2.09 -8.41 17.59
CA ARG A 31 -0.77 -8.99 17.25
C ARG A 31 -0.68 -9.42 15.79
N LYS A 32 -1.74 -9.99 15.22
CA LYS A 32 -1.75 -10.38 13.80
C LYS A 32 -1.68 -9.15 12.90
N ALA A 33 -2.41 -8.09 13.23
CA ALA A 33 -2.37 -6.84 12.49
C ALA A 33 -0.98 -6.18 12.55
N GLU A 34 -0.33 -6.17 13.72
CA GLU A 34 1.04 -5.67 13.85
C GLU A 34 2.03 -6.48 13.01
N ARG A 35 1.86 -7.80 12.95
CA ARG A 35 2.67 -8.65 12.07
C ARG A 35 2.46 -8.33 10.60
N VAL A 36 1.21 -8.15 10.16
CA VAL A 36 0.89 -7.70 8.80
C VAL A 36 1.53 -6.34 8.51
N ALA A 37 1.40 -5.38 9.44
CA ALA A 37 2.00 -4.06 9.28
C ALA A 37 3.53 -4.14 9.16
N ALA A 38 4.20 -4.96 9.98
CA ALA A 38 5.64 -5.18 9.91
C ALA A 38 6.08 -5.74 8.54
N LEU A 39 5.40 -6.78 8.04
CA LEU A 39 5.69 -7.35 6.72
C LEU A 39 5.42 -6.36 5.60
N ALA A 40 4.31 -5.60 5.69
CA ALA A 40 3.98 -4.58 4.70
C ALA A 40 5.05 -3.47 4.65
N ARG A 41 5.63 -3.08 5.80
CA ARG A 41 6.74 -2.12 5.86
C ARG A 41 8.00 -2.67 5.19
N ILE A 42 8.31 -3.95 5.40
CA ILE A 42 9.45 -4.61 4.75
C ILE A 42 9.24 -4.68 3.23
N ASN A 43 8.09 -5.15 2.79
CA ASN A 43 7.76 -5.36 1.38
C ASN A 43 7.64 -4.05 0.58
N SER A 44 7.42 -2.92 1.26
CA SER A 44 7.33 -1.59 0.66
C SER A 44 8.59 -0.73 0.85
N ALA A 45 9.63 -1.23 1.52
CA ALA A 45 10.80 -0.44 1.91
C ALA A 45 11.54 0.22 0.72
N SER A 46 11.54 -0.43 -0.45
CA SER A 46 12.15 0.11 -1.67
C SER A 46 11.33 1.23 -2.34
N ASN A 47 10.10 1.48 -1.90
CA ASN A 47 9.14 2.37 -2.56
C ASN A 47 9.10 3.77 -1.92
N GLY A 48 10.25 4.25 -1.44
CA GLY A 48 10.38 5.56 -0.80
C GLY A 48 9.74 5.60 0.59
N SER A 49 8.98 6.66 0.89
CA SER A 49 8.39 6.89 2.22
C SER A 49 7.11 6.09 2.50
N ILE A 50 6.71 5.15 1.63
CA ILE A 50 5.46 4.39 1.82
C ILE A 50 5.52 3.54 3.10
N SER A 51 6.66 2.91 3.40
CA SER A 51 6.83 2.08 4.60
C SER A 51 6.59 2.87 5.89
N GLN A 52 6.91 4.16 5.91
CA GLN A 52 6.70 5.04 7.07
C GLN A 52 5.22 5.35 7.31
N GLY A 53 4.39 5.25 6.28
CA GLY A 53 2.95 5.55 6.33
C GLY A 53 2.05 4.37 6.72
N ILE A 54 2.61 3.20 7.01
CA ILE A 54 1.85 1.99 7.33
C ILE A 54 1.54 1.93 8.82
N VAL A 55 0.25 1.93 9.14
CA VAL A 55 -0.29 1.97 10.50
C VAL A 55 -1.33 0.87 10.73
N VAL A 56 -1.47 0.44 11.97
CA VAL A 56 -2.57 -0.41 12.42
C VAL A 56 -3.71 0.49 12.88
N GLY A 57 -4.90 0.28 12.32
CA GLY A 57 -6.12 1.00 12.68
C GLY A 57 -6.72 0.50 14.00
N PRO A 58 -7.76 1.18 14.51
CA PRO A 58 -8.47 0.71 15.69
C PRO A 58 -9.21 -0.60 15.42
N VAL A 59 -9.41 -1.40 16.46
CA VAL A 59 -10.31 -2.57 16.39
C VAL A 59 -11.76 -2.07 16.33
N VAL A 60 -12.48 -2.44 15.29
CA VAL A 60 -13.91 -2.14 15.10
C VAL A 60 -14.68 -3.45 15.09
N GLY A 61 -15.43 -3.71 16.16
CA GLY A 61 -16.11 -5.00 16.35
C GLY A 61 -15.11 -6.16 16.42
N LYS A 62 -15.14 -7.03 15.41
CA LYS A 62 -14.20 -8.14 15.25
C LYS A 62 -13.17 -7.89 14.14
N GLU A 63 -13.04 -6.67 13.64
CA GLU A 63 -12.18 -6.34 12.52
C GLU A 63 -11.09 -5.36 12.93
N ILE A 64 -9.95 -5.42 12.26
CA ILE A 64 -8.88 -4.43 12.39
C ILE A 64 -8.24 -4.21 11.02
N ASP A 65 -8.00 -2.96 10.68
CA ASP A 65 -7.39 -2.59 9.41
C ASP A 65 -5.89 -2.34 9.55
N VAL A 66 -5.13 -2.69 8.52
CA VAL A 66 -3.78 -2.16 8.30
C VAL A 66 -3.84 -1.22 7.10
N ILE A 67 -3.45 0.03 7.33
CA ILE A 67 -3.70 1.16 6.42
C ILE A 67 -2.37 1.77 6.01
N SER A 68 -2.23 2.11 4.74
CA SER A 68 -1.17 3.01 4.27
C SER A 68 -1.72 4.41 4.07
N THR A 69 -1.16 5.37 4.81
CA THR A 69 -1.53 6.80 4.75
C THR A 69 -0.84 7.56 3.62
N ASN A 70 0.13 6.96 2.94
CA ASN A 70 0.88 7.62 1.87
C ASN A 70 0.00 7.78 0.61
N PRO A 71 -0.13 8.99 0.04
CA PRO A 71 -1.01 9.26 -1.10
C PRO A 71 -0.61 8.53 -2.39
N HIS A 72 0.64 8.10 -2.52
CA HIS A 72 1.13 7.35 -3.68
C HIS A 72 0.87 5.85 -3.59
N THR A 73 0.35 5.37 -2.45
CA THR A 73 0.20 3.94 -2.21
C THR A 73 -0.62 3.24 -3.27
N LEU A 74 -1.75 3.82 -3.68
CA LEU A 74 -2.61 3.15 -4.68
C LEU A 74 -1.88 2.88 -6.00
N LEU A 75 -1.02 3.79 -6.44
CA LEU A 75 -0.26 3.64 -7.68
C LEU A 75 0.87 2.61 -7.53
N VAL A 76 1.50 2.55 -6.36
CA VAL A 76 2.57 1.59 -6.10
C VAL A 76 2.00 0.20 -5.86
N HIS A 77 0.92 0.09 -5.08
CA HIS A 77 0.27 -1.16 -4.71
C HIS A 77 -0.41 -1.83 -5.90
N ASN A 78 -1.26 -1.09 -6.62
CA ASN A 78 -2.03 -1.64 -7.75
C ASN A 78 -1.32 -1.52 -9.10
N GLY A 79 -0.30 -0.68 -9.19
CA GLY A 79 0.32 -0.33 -10.47
C GLY A 79 -0.45 0.72 -11.27
N SER A 80 -0.07 0.87 -12.54
CA SER A 80 -0.72 1.77 -13.49
C SER A 80 -0.82 1.11 -14.86
N ARG A 81 -1.90 1.42 -15.60
CA ARG A 81 -2.06 0.98 -16.99
C ARG A 81 -1.16 1.78 -17.92
N ARG A 82 -0.97 1.29 -19.15
CA ARG A 82 -0.32 2.06 -20.22
C ARG A 82 -1.03 3.41 -20.40
N HIS A 83 -0.27 4.50 -20.46
CA HIS A 83 -0.83 5.83 -20.62
C HIS A 83 0.21 6.83 -21.15
N PHE A 84 -0.28 7.91 -21.76
CA PHE A 84 0.57 9.02 -22.17
C PHE A 84 0.80 9.99 -21.00
N ILE A 85 2.06 10.29 -20.72
CA ILE A 85 2.45 11.35 -19.80
C ILE A 85 2.62 12.63 -20.60
N ARG A 86 1.94 13.69 -20.17
CA ARG A 86 1.96 15.01 -20.81
C ARG A 86 2.31 16.10 -19.79
N PRO A 87 2.99 17.17 -20.22
CA PRO A 87 3.25 18.32 -19.36
C PRO A 87 1.92 19.00 -18.97
N ARG A 88 1.82 19.42 -17.71
CA ARG A 88 0.59 20.03 -17.17
C ARG A 88 0.30 21.42 -17.76
N ARG A 89 1.34 22.19 -18.07
CA ARG A 89 1.22 23.53 -18.66
C ARG A 89 1.12 23.43 -20.18
N ARG A 90 0.22 24.21 -20.79
CA ARG A 90 0.08 24.31 -22.25
C ARG A 90 1.41 24.75 -22.87
N GLY A 91 1.85 24.04 -23.91
CA GLY A 91 3.14 24.29 -24.58
C GLY A 91 4.38 23.85 -23.79
N GLY A 92 4.21 23.25 -22.60
CA GLY A 92 5.33 22.75 -21.80
C GLY A 92 6.06 21.57 -22.44
N LYS A 93 7.22 21.23 -21.87
CA LYS A 93 8.00 20.03 -22.20
C LYS A 93 8.35 19.28 -20.92
N LEU A 94 8.38 17.95 -21.01
CA LEU A 94 8.96 17.09 -19.99
C LEU A 94 10.48 17.11 -20.16
N ARG A 95 11.22 17.10 -19.05
CA ARG A 95 12.68 17.15 -19.04
C ARG A 95 13.23 15.93 -18.31
N PHE A 96 14.17 15.25 -18.93
CA PHE A 96 14.84 14.06 -18.40
C PHE A 96 16.35 14.26 -18.42
N MET A 97 17.05 13.62 -17.50
CA MET A 97 18.51 13.50 -17.52
C MET A 97 18.85 12.04 -17.77
N ILE A 98 19.53 11.74 -18.86
CA ILE A 98 19.86 10.37 -19.30
C ILE A 98 21.33 10.35 -19.73
N GLY A 99 22.15 9.55 -19.05
CA GLY A 99 23.58 9.45 -19.35
C GLY A 99 24.32 10.80 -19.34
N GLY A 100 23.97 11.69 -18.40
CA GLY A 100 24.54 13.04 -18.30
C GLY A 100 24.02 14.07 -19.31
N ARG A 101 23.12 13.69 -20.23
CA ARG A 101 22.50 14.59 -21.20
C ARG A 101 21.07 14.93 -20.82
N VAL A 102 20.67 16.17 -21.10
CA VAL A 102 19.27 16.61 -20.90
C VAL A 102 18.47 16.36 -22.17
N VAL A 103 17.36 15.63 -22.04
CA VAL A 103 16.43 15.32 -23.14
C VAL A 103 15.06 15.91 -22.83
N TYR A 104 14.40 16.46 -23.86
CA TYR A 104 13.07 17.02 -23.76
C TYR A 104 12.06 16.24 -24.60
N ALA A 105 10.87 15.99 -24.05
CA ALA A 105 9.77 15.35 -24.76
C ALA A 105 8.45 16.12 -24.57
N ARG A 106 7.61 16.14 -25.60
CA ARG A 106 6.23 16.67 -25.49
C ARG A 106 5.28 15.65 -24.86
N VAL A 107 5.53 14.36 -25.10
CA VAL A 107 4.73 13.22 -24.62
C VAL A 107 5.66 12.05 -24.36
N VAL A 108 5.36 11.25 -23.33
CA VAL A 108 5.96 9.92 -23.12
C VAL A 108 4.85 8.87 -23.18
N ASP A 109 5.02 7.82 -23.97
CA ASP A 109 4.15 6.63 -23.95
C ASP A 109 4.64 5.69 -22.83
N HIS A 110 4.04 5.82 -21.65
CA HIS A 110 4.42 5.02 -20.50
C HIS A 110 3.77 3.63 -20.61
N PRO A 111 4.54 2.53 -20.63
CA PRO A 111 4.01 1.18 -20.84
C PRO A 111 3.07 0.72 -19.71
N GLY A 112 3.13 1.38 -18.56
CA GLY A 112 2.44 1.01 -17.33
C GLY A 112 3.43 0.49 -16.30
N TYR A 113 2.93 0.25 -15.10
CA TYR A 113 3.69 -0.35 -14.00
C TYR A 113 2.84 -1.47 -13.41
N ARG A 114 3.43 -2.64 -13.18
CA ARG A 114 2.68 -3.82 -12.69
C ARG A 114 2.18 -3.67 -11.25
N GLY A 115 2.76 -2.76 -10.48
CA GLY A 115 2.49 -2.66 -9.04
C GLY A 115 3.37 -3.59 -8.21
N ASN A 116 3.41 -3.32 -6.91
CA ASN A 116 4.00 -4.13 -5.85
C ASN A 116 2.89 -4.27 -4.79
N PRO A 117 2.13 -5.38 -4.74
CA PRO A 117 0.92 -5.51 -3.91
C PRO A 117 1.24 -5.80 -2.43
N PHE A 118 2.12 -5.00 -1.82
CA PHE A 118 2.74 -5.24 -0.53
C PHE A 118 1.77 -5.44 0.64
N LEU A 119 0.61 -4.76 0.68
CA LEU A 119 -0.39 -4.97 1.74
C LEU A 119 -1.08 -6.35 1.63
N SER A 120 -1.37 -6.78 0.40
CA SER A 120 -2.05 -8.03 0.12
C SER A 120 -1.10 -9.20 0.35
N ASP A 121 0.15 -9.07 -0.09
CA ASP A 121 1.20 -10.04 0.20
C ASP A 121 1.45 -10.14 1.70
N ALA A 122 1.57 -9.02 2.41
CA ALA A 122 1.76 -9.05 3.86
C ALA A 122 0.59 -9.70 4.62
N LEU A 123 -0.66 -9.47 4.18
CA LEU A 123 -1.82 -10.15 4.77
C LEU A 123 -1.75 -11.66 4.56
N ARG A 124 -1.37 -12.10 3.36
CA ARG A 124 -1.19 -13.52 3.03
C ARG A 124 -0.06 -14.14 3.85
N ASP A 125 1.06 -13.44 3.99
CA ASP A 125 2.29 -13.99 4.57
C ASP A 125 2.31 -13.92 6.11
N ALA A 126 1.47 -13.09 6.74
CA ALA A 126 1.30 -13.03 8.19
C ALA A 126 0.31 -14.05 8.75
N GLY A 127 -0.42 -14.74 7.88
CA GLY A 127 -1.66 -15.44 8.18
C GLY A 127 -1.57 -16.95 8.10
#